data_AF-A0A6V7VTK5-F1
#
_entry.id   AF-A0A6V7VTK5-F1
#
_cell.length_a   1.000
_cell.length_b   1.000
_cell.length_c   1.000
_cell.angle_alpha   90.00
_cell.angle_beta   90.00
_cell.angle_gamma   90.00
#
_symmetry.space_group_name_H-M   'P 1'
#
loop_
_entity.id
_entity.type
_entity.pdbx_description
1 polymer ?
#
loop_
_entity_poly.entity_id
_entity_poly.type
_entity_poly.pdbx_seq_one_letter_code
_entity_poly.pdbx_strand_id
1 'polypeptide(L)'
;MITNILLNKLIFYVLFLLINLISSTSIAPNFRIDCAPIPGENKSKCLERGCIWDDNYDKYHSSVPLCYFPPKTGYRIQKRLTKNKLLLERIKGAKNPYGEDFKLLEFEVEEISSALHVKIGHDKRFIPPIELNLNSKIETSKEDKLNIEIFPQFKQKLNGLSDSDEFFSFNIVRNKTKIWDTSIGGLLFADQYIQIATYLPSDRIYGFGENPHQSLKHDFSKYTTWGMLGRDQPPDYYNPNSANLYGVHPFYIGLEPNGKAHGVLILNSNAQEITTGPGPHLIYRTIGGRLDILFLPGPTPEQVIQQFQQIIGRPCMPAYWALGYQFSRFGYKSLNDLKQTINRMINAKYLLMLFLLI
;
A
#
# COMPACT_ATOMS: atom_id res chain seq x y z
N MET A 1 34.23 -55.29 -0.73
CA MET A 1 34.73 -53.91 -0.45
C MET A 1 34.32 -52.88 -1.51
N ILE A 2 34.11 -53.26 -2.77
CA ILE A 2 33.81 -52.31 -3.87
C ILE A 2 32.33 -51.85 -3.90
N THR A 3 31.41 -52.63 -3.36
CA THR A 3 29.96 -52.34 -3.36
C THR A 3 29.53 -51.24 -2.37
N ASN A 4 30.22 -51.10 -1.22
CA ASN A 4 29.89 -50.06 -0.22
C ASN A 4 30.32 -48.63 -0.65
N ILE A 5 31.33 -48.51 -1.53
CA ILE A 5 31.84 -47.21 -1.98
C ILE A 5 30.91 -46.57 -3.03
N LEU A 6 30.28 -47.40 -3.88
CA LEU A 6 29.30 -46.95 -4.87
C LEU A 6 27.98 -46.52 -4.23
N LEU A 7 27.52 -47.22 -3.18
CA LEU A 7 26.30 -46.85 -2.45
C LEU A 7 26.47 -45.52 -1.70
N ASN A 8 27.61 -45.31 -1.04
CA ASN A 8 27.90 -44.05 -0.35
C ASN A 8 28.07 -42.87 -1.33
N LYS A 9 28.67 -43.08 -2.50
CA LYS A 9 28.75 -42.03 -3.54
C LYS A 9 27.39 -41.67 -4.12
N LEU A 10 26.49 -42.64 -4.30
CA LEU A 10 25.13 -42.41 -4.79
C LEU A 10 24.28 -41.66 -3.75
N ILE A 11 24.38 -42.03 -2.47
CA ILE A 11 23.71 -41.32 -1.37
C ILE A 11 24.24 -39.88 -1.25
N PHE A 12 25.56 -39.66 -1.37
CA PHE A 12 26.14 -38.31 -1.33
C PHE A 12 25.72 -37.45 -2.52
N TYR A 13 25.65 -38.03 -3.74
CA TYR A 13 25.15 -37.31 -4.92
C TYR A 13 23.66 -37.01 -4.83
N VAL A 14 22.84 -37.93 -4.29
CA VAL A 14 21.40 -37.71 -4.08
C VAL A 14 21.18 -36.68 -2.96
N LEU A 15 21.95 -36.69 -1.88
CA LEU A 15 21.93 -35.62 -0.86
C LEU A 15 22.42 -34.30 -1.43
N PHE A 16 23.47 -34.27 -2.26
CA PHE A 16 23.98 -33.05 -2.88
C PHE A 16 23.02 -32.49 -3.94
N LEU A 17 22.28 -33.34 -4.64
CA LEU A 17 21.18 -32.95 -5.53
C LEU A 17 19.93 -32.50 -4.74
N LEU A 18 19.59 -33.15 -3.62
CA LEU A 18 18.50 -32.73 -2.73
C LEU A 18 18.81 -31.39 -2.02
N ILE A 19 20.07 -31.14 -1.66
CA ILE A 19 20.53 -29.87 -1.08
C ILE A 19 20.52 -28.75 -2.14
N ASN A 20 20.81 -29.06 -3.41
CA ASN A 20 20.70 -28.09 -4.51
C ASN A 20 19.27 -27.89 -5.03
N LEU A 21 18.30 -28.75 -4.68
CA LEU A 21 16.88 -28.56 -5.01
C LEU A 21 16.17 -27.59 -4.04
N ILE A 22 16.81 -27.18 -2.95
CA ILE A 22 16.33 -26.13 -2.05
C ILE A 22 17.24 -24.91 -2.22
N SER A 23 17.41 -24.44 -3.45
CA SER A 23 17.90 -23.09 -3.66
C SER A 23 16.74 -22.15 -3.32
N SER A 24 16.58 -21.81 -2.03
CA SER A 24 15.70 -20.72 -1.64
C SER A 24 16.21 -19.48 -2.35
N THR A 25 15.48 -18.98 -3.34
CA THR A 25 15.83 -17.77 -4.06
C THR A 25 15.81 -16.60 -3.08
N SER A 26 16.98 -16.29 -2.53
CA SER A 26 17.15 -15.21 -1.56
C SER A 26 16.79 -13.89 -2.21
N ILE A 27 15.92 -13.11 -1.57
CA ILE A 27 15.55 -11.77 -2.05
C ILE A 27 16.52 -10.75 -1.45
N ALA A 28 17.05 -9.87 -2.31
CA ALA A 28 17.93 -8.80 -1.88
C ALA A 28 17.22 -7.90 -0.84
N PRO A 29 17.91 -7.47 0.23
CA PRO A 29 17.36 -6.70 1.35
C PRO A 29 16.39 -5.57 0.98
N ASN A 30 16.69 -4.82 -0.09
CA ASN A 30 15.93 -3.65 -0.51
C ASN A 30 14.56 -3.97 -1.13
N PHE A 31 14.30 -5.24 -1.48
CA PHE A 31 13.10 -5.68 -2.19
C PHE A 31 12.26 -6.67 -1.39
N ARG A 32 12.54 -6.83 -0.09
CA ARG A 32 11.83 -7.78 0.78
C ARG A 32 10.46 -7.27 1.16
N ILE A 33 9.51 -8.19 1.23
CA ILE A 33 8.22 -7.98 1.89
C ILE A 33 8.28 -8.72 3.22
N ASP A 34 8.10 -7.99 4.31
CA ASP A 34 8.07 -8.56 5.65
C ASP A 34 6.95 -9.60 5.78
N CYS A 35 7.34 -10.81 6.17
CA CYS A 35 6.44 -11.95 6.37
C CYS A 35 5.84 -11.99 7.79
N ALA A 36 6.43 -11.24 8.70
CA ALA A 36 6.11 -11.30 10.10
C ALA A 36 6.02 -9.92 10.73
N PRO A 37 5.01 -9.10 10.36
CA PRO A 37 4.68 -7.89 11.08
C PRO A 37 3.98 -8.22 12.41
N ILE A 38 4.64 -9.05 13.23
CA ILE A 38 4.18 -9.56 14.51
C ILE A 38 5.31 -9.35 15.52
N PRO A 39 5.00 -8.81 16.72
CA PRO A 39 5.99 -8.73 17.79
C PRO A 39 6.55 -10.12 18.17
N GLY A 40 7.85 -10.20 18.46
CA GLY A 40 8.48 -11.42 18.97
C GLY A 40 8.64 -12.54 17.94
N GLU A 41 8.83 -12.17 16.66
CA GLU A 41 9.22 -13.08 15.59
C GLU A 41 10.63 -13.64 15.81
N ASN A 42 10.86 -14.88 15.38
CA ASN A 42 12.17 -15.53 15.41
C ASN A 42 12.33 -16.49 14.22
N LYS A 43 13.55 -17.00 14.04
CA LYS A 43 13.87 -17.93 12.94
C LYS A 43 12.91 -19.13 12.85
N SER A 44 12.59 -19.75 13.98
CA SER A 44 11.73 -20.95 14.00
C SER A 44 10.32 -20.65 13.51
N LYS A 45 9.69 -19.60 14.05
CA LYS A 45 8.33 -19.16 13.69
C LYS A 45 8.27 -18.67 12.23
N CYS A 46 9.30 -17.97 11.76
CA CYS A 46 9.42 -17.56 10.36
C CYS A 46 9.38 -18.75 9.39
N LEU A 47 10.21 -19.77 9.67
CA LEU A 47 10.29 -20.97 8.84
C LEU A 47 9.01 -21.81 8.93
N GLU A 48 8.38 -21.89 10.11
CA GLU A 48 7.09 -22.58 10.28
C GLU A 48 5.97 -21.93 9.45
N ARG A 49 6.02 -20.62 9.25
CA ARG A 49 5.11 -19.89 8.36
C ARG A 49 5.39 -20.14 6.87
N GLY A 50 6.50 -20.82 6.54
CA GLY A 50 6.93 -21.06 5.16
C GLY A 50 7.64 -19.86 4.54
N CYS A 51 8.21 -18.98 5.37
CA CYS A 51 8.97 -17.80 4.94
C CYS A 51 10.48 -18.03 4.95
N ILE A 52 11.22 -17.05 4.44
CA ILE A 52 12.68 -17.10 4.37
C ILE A 52 13.24 -16.25 5.50
N TRP A 53 14.21 -16.81 6.23
CA TRP A 53 14.95 -16.12 7.28
C TRP A 53 16.36 -15.80 6.81
N ASP A 54 16.80 -14.56 7.03
CA ASP A 54 18.18 -14.13 6.81
C ASP A 54 18.94 -14.05 8.14
N ASP A 55 20.02 -14.82 8.27
CA ASP A 55 20.87 -14.83 9.46
C ASP A 55 21.92 -13.69 9.48
N ASN A 56 22.14 -12.99 8.37
CA ASN A 56 23.34 -12.18 8.15
C ASN A 56 23.14 -10.67 8.30
N TYR A 57 21.93 -10.20 8.59
CA TYR A 57 21.59 -8.79 8.33
C TYR A 57 21.01 -8.05 9.55
N ASP A 58 21.86 -7.66 10.51
CA ASP A 58 21.39 -6.97 11.72
C ASP A 58 22.35 -5.92 12.32
N LYS A 59 23.25 -5.31 11.52
CA LYS A 59 24.22 -4.32 12.06
C LYS A 59 24.16 -2.90 11.48
N TYR A 60 23.65 -2.71 10.26
CA TYR A 60 23.69 -1.41 9.58
C TYR A 60 22.34 -0.91 9.05
N HIS A 61 21.31 -1.77 9.01
CA HIS A 61 19.98 -1.43 8.49
C HIS A 61 18.88 -2.20 9.24
N SER A 62 18.71 -1.88 10.52
CA SER A 62 17.78 -2.55 11.45
C SER A 62 16.31 -2.58 11.00
N SER A 63 15.92 -1.73 10.05
CA SER A 63 14.56 -1.71 9.48
C SER A 63 14.28 -2.83 8.47
N VAL A 64 15.31 -3.48 7.93
CA VAL A 64 15.13 -4.51 6.89
C VAL A 64 14.54 -5.79 7.50
N PRO A 65 13.51 -6.40 6.89
CA PRO A 65 12.95 -7.64 7.39
C PRO A 65 13.94 -8.81 7.34
N LEU A 66 14.18 -9.42 8.51
CA LEU A 66 14.91 -10.69 8.63
C LEU A 66 14.05 -11.87 8.15
N CYS A 67 12.76 -11.84 8.48
CA CYS A 67 11.75 -12.79 8.00
C CYS A 67 10.98 -12.17 6.83
N TYR A 68 11.06 -12.76 5.64
CA TYR A 68 10.42 -12.21 4.45
C TYR A 68 9.74 -13.28 3.59
N PHE A 69 8.74 -12.85 2.81
CA PHE A 69 7.99 -13.76 1.96
C PHE A 69 8.86 -14.32 0.83
N PRO A 70 8.72 -15.61 0.49
CA PRO A 70 9.26 -16.16 -0.75
C PRO A 70 8.69 -15.43 -1.97
N PRO A 71 9.42 -15.39 -3.10
CA PRO A 71 8.89 -14.85 -4.36
C PRO A 71 7.59 -15.54 -4.74
N LYS A 72 6.71 -14.82 -5.45
CA LYS A 72 5.43 -15.35 -5.95
C LYS A 72 4.47 -15.85 -4.85
N THR A 73 4.64 -15.40 -3.61
CA THR A 73 3.62 -15.61 -2.57
C THR A 73 2.34 -14.85 -2.94
N GLY A 74 1.24 -15.57 -3.11
CA GLY A 74 -0.07 -14.98 -3.38
C GLY A 74 -1.04 -15.92 -4.07
N TYR A 75 -1.67 -15.44 -5.13
CA TYR A 75 -2.75 -16.13 -5.84
C TYR A 75 -2.34 -16.47 -7.28
N ARG A 76 -3.10 -17.36 -7.93
CA ARG A 76 -3.01 -17.68 -9.37
C ARG A 76 -4.36 -17.46 -10.04
N ILE A 77 -4.37 -17.28 -11.36
CA ILE A 77 -5.61 -17.16 -12.12
C ILE A 77 -6.27 -18.54 -12.24
N GLN A 78 -7.43 -18.74 -11.60
CA GLN A 78 -8.17 -20.00 -11.73
C GLN A 78 -9.03 -20.03 -12.99
N LYS A 79 -9.80 -18.95 -13.22
CA LYS A 79 -10.62 -18.79 -14.42
C LYS A 79 -10.94 -17.33 -14.70
N ARG A 80 -11.20 -17.03 -15.98
CA ARG A 80 -11.78 -15.76 -16.41
C ARG A 80 -13.30 -15.84 -16.28
N LEU A 81 -13.91 -14.90 -15.55
CA LEU A 81 -15.37 -14.82 -15.37
C LEU A 81 -15.99 -13.95 -16.48
N THR A 82 -15.39 -12.77 -16.72
CA THR A 82 -15.79 -11.84 -17.79
C THR A 82 -14.54 -11.23 -18.44
N LYS A 83 -14.69 -10.30 -19.38
CA LYS A 83 -13.56 -9.54 -19.94
C LYS A 83 -12.72 -8.87 -18.83
N ASN A 84 -13.40 -8.38 -17.79
CA ASN A 84 -12.83 -7.53 -16.75
C ASN A 84 -12.76 -8.18 -15.36
N LYS A 85 -13.36 -9.37 -15.19
CA LYS A 85 -13.43 -10.08 -13.90
C LYS A 85 -12.76 -11.44 -13.97
N LEU A 86 -11.90 -11.73 -12.99
CA LEU A 86 -11.16 -12.98 -12.82
C LEU A 86 -11.53 -13.63 -11.48
N LEU A 87 -11.49 -14.96 -11.44
CA LEU A 87 -11.47 -15.72 -10.22
C LEU A 87 -10.05 -16.21 -9.98
N LEU A 88 -9.51 -15.86 -8.82
CA LEU A 88 -8.17 -16.21 -8.37
C LEU A 88 -8.24 -17.34 -7.34
N GLU A 89 -7.21 -18.19 -7.29
CA GLU A 89 -7.06 -19.24 -6.29
C GLU A 89 -5.74 -19.08 -5.52
N ARG A 90 -5.79 -19.27 -4.20
CA ARG A 90 -4.61 -19.14 -3.33
C ARG A 90 -3.56 -20.19 -3.67
N ILE A 91 -2.33 -19.79 -3.92
CA ILE A 91 -1.19 -20.69 -4.14
C ILE A 91 -0.74 -21.26 -2.79
N LYS A 92 -0.39 -22.55 -2.73
CA LYS A 92 0.18 -23.13 -1.50
C LYS A 92 1.59 -22.57 -1.26
N GLY A 93 1.89 -22.16 -0.04
CA GLY A 93 3.20 -21.60 0.29
C GLY A 93 3.20 -20.91 1.65
N ALA A 94 3.95 -19.80 1.74
CA ALA A 94 4.00 -18.98 2.95
C ALA A 94 2.59 -18.58 3.42
N LYS A 95 2.30 -18.79 4.70
CA LYS A 95 0.99 -18.54 5.31
C LYS A 95 0.81 -17.06 5.65
N ASN A 96 -0.44 -16.64 5.69
CA ASN A 96 -0.80 -15.33 6.20
C ASN A 96 -0.43 -15.23 7.70
N PRO A 97 0.18 -14.11 8.15
CA PRO A 97 0.54 -13.94 9.57
C PRO A 97 -0.67 -13.94 10.51
N TYR A 98 -1.86 -13.57 10.03
CA TYR A 98 -3.07 -13.48 10.84
C TYR A 98 -4.29 -14.07 10.11
N GLY A 99 -4.70 -15.26 10.53
CA GLY A 99 -5.86 -15.97 9.97
C GLY A 99 -5.53 -16.74 8.69
N GLU A 100 -6.54 -17.46 8.18
CA GLU A 100 -6.42 -18.24 6.95
C GLU A 100 -6.87 -17.41 5.74
N ASP A 101 -6.09 -17.46 4.66
CA ASP A 101 -6.44 -16.80 3.41
C ASP A 101 -7.71 -17.41 2.79
N PHE A 102 -8.56 -16.57 2.19
CA PHE A 102 -9.65 -17.07 1.35
C PHE A 102 -9.07 -17.88 0.20
N LYS A 103 -9.59 -19.09 0.02
CA LYS A 103 -9.15 -19.99 -1.06
C LYS A 103 -9.36 -19.38 -2.44
N LEU A 104 -10.49 -18.69 -2.63
CA LEU A 104 -10.87 -18.05 -3.88
C LEU A 104 -11.06 -16.55 -3.65
N LEU A 105 -10.60 -15.73 -4.58
CA LEU A 105 -10.81 -14.28 -4.57
C LEU A 105 -11.29 -13.80 -5.93
N GLU A 106 -12.13 -12.77 -5.94
CA GLU A 106 -12.51 -12.10 -7.18
C GLU A 106 -11.60 -10.88 -7.40
N PHE A 107 -11.20 -10.71 -8.65
CA PHE A 107 -10.46 -9.55 -9.13
C PHE A 107 -11.25 -8.92 -10.27
N GLU A 108 -11.48 -7.62 -10.21
CA GLU A 108 -12.25 -6.87 -11.20
C GLU A 108 -11.59 -5.54 -11.53
N VAL A 109 -11.71 -5.12 -12.79
CA VAL A 109 -11.19 -3.83 -13.28
C VAL A 109 -12.28 -3.08 -14.02
N GLU A 110 -12.51 -1.84 -13.60
CA GLU A 110 -13.38 -0.90 -14.28
C GLU A 110 -12.55 0.24 -14.87
N GLU A 111 -12.80 0.56 -16.14
CA GLU A 111 -12.21 1.73 -16.79
C GLU A 111 -13.08 2.95 -16.54
N ILE A 112 -12.49 4.02 -15.98
CA ILE A 112 -13.15 5.30 -15.77
C ILE A 112 -12.48 6.31 -16.72
N SER A 113 -12.85 6.24 -18.00
CA SER A 113 -12.18 6.96 -19.10
C SER A 113 -10.67 6.68 -19.16
N SER A 114 -9.83 7.59 -18.65
CA SER A 114 -8.36 7.44 -18.58
C SER A 114 -7.85 6.87 -17.25
N ALA A 115 -8.71 6.80 -16.23
CA ALA A 115 -8.43 6.23 -14.92
C ALA A 115 -8.83 4.75 -14.85
N LEU A 116 -8.34 4.05 -13.83
CA LEU A 116 -8.67 2.64 -13.57
C LEU A 116 -9.15 2.46 -12.14
N HIS A 117 -10.13 1.58 -11.95
CA HIS A 117 -10.65 1.18 -10.67
C HIS A 117 -10.52 -0.33 -10.51
N VAL A 118 -9.63 -0.76 -9.63
CA VAL A 118 -9.34 -2.17 -9.37
C VAL A 118 -9.99 -2.59 -8.06
N LYS A 119 -10.75 -3.69 -8.10
CA LYS A 119 -11.44 -4.27 -6.95
C LYS A 119 -10.94 -5.70 -6.72
N ILE A 120 -10.50 -6.02 -5.50
CA ILE A 120 -10.06 -7.36 -5.12
C ILE A 120 -10.70 -7.77 -3.79
N GLY A 121 -11.42 -8.88 -3.78
CA GLY A 121 -12.08 -9.42 -2.59
C GLY A 121 -13.39 -10.13 -2.93
N HIS A 122 -14.30 -10.21 -1.95
CA HIS A 122 -15.66 -10.73 -2.16
C HIS A 122 -16.70 -9.62 -2.07
N ASP A 123 -17.78 -9.74 -2.85
CA ASP A 123 -18.87 -8.74 -2.93
C ASP A 123 -19.61 -8.48 -1.60
N LYS A 124 -19.52 -9.40 -0.63
CA LYS A 124 -20.17 -9.26 0.68
C LYS A 124 -19.30 -8.58 1.74
N ARG A 125 -18.04 -8.25 1.44
CA ARG A 125 -17.16 -7.58 2.41
C ARG A 125 -17.53 -6.10 2.52
N PHE A 126 -17.26 -5.53 3.69
CA PHE A 126 -17.49 -4.11 3.94
C PHE A 126 -16.72 -3.23 2.96
N ILE A 127 -17.43 -2.26 2.39
CA ILE A 127 -16.89 -1.16 1.59
C ILE A 127 -17.38 0.13 2.28
N PRO A 128 -16.51 1.14 2.46
CA PRO A 128 -16.93 2.41 3.05
C PRO A 128 -18.18 2.97 2.33
N PRO A 129 -19.26 3.32 3.06
CA PRO A 129 -20.52 3.79 2.47
C PRO A 129 -20.41 5.26 2.07
N ILE A 130 -19.46 5.57 1.18
CA ILE A 130 -19.24 6.90 0.63
C ILE A 130 -19.64 6.93 -0.84
N GLU A 131 -20.32 8.00 -1.25
CA GLU A 131 -20.68 8.20 -2.65
C GLU A 131 -19.47 8.74 -3.41
N LEU A 132 -18.85 7.90 -4.24
CA LEU A 132 -17.84 8.32 -5.19
C LEU A 132 -18.48 8.72 -6.51
N ASN A 133 -18.06 9.84 -7.07
CA ASN A 133 -18.50 10.29 -8.40
C ASN A 133 -17.73 9.56 -9.51
N LEU A 134 -17.94 8.25 -9.63
CA LEU A 134 -17.28 7.39 -10.63
C LEU A 134 -17.80 7.62 -12.05
N ASN A 135 -18.96 8.26 -12.21
CA ASN A 135 -19.47 8.70 -13.50
C ASN A 135 -18.71 9.91 -14.05
N SER A 136 -17.86 10.52 -13.23
CA SER A 136 -17.06 11.64 -13.65
C SER A 136 -16.03 11.17 -14.68
N LYS A 137 -16.14 11.66 -15.92
CA LYS A 137 -15.22 11.29 -16.99
C LYS A 137 -13.83 11.86 -16.66
N ILE A 138 -12.89 11.00 -16.30
CA ILE A 138 -11.49 11.38 -16.12
C ILE A 138 -10.83 11.37 -17.49
N GLU A 139 -10.90 12.49 -18.20
CA GLU A 139 -10.34 12.62 -19.54
C GLU A 139 -8.91 13.16 -19.49
N THR A 140 -8.02 12.48 -20.20
CA THR A 140 -6.63 12.92 -20.44
C THR A 140 -6.27 12.71 -21.90
N SER A 141 -5.06 13.11 -22.30
CA SER A 141 -4.52 12.72 -23.59
C SER A 141 -4.48 11.19 -23.73
N LYS A 142 -4.56 10.67 -24.96
CA LYS A 142 -4.46 9.22 -25.22
C LYS A 142 -3.17 8.61 -24.68
N GLU A 143 -2.09 9.39 -24.64
CA GLU A 143 -0.77 8.99 -24.13
C GLU A 143 -0.68 8.98 -22.59
N ASP A 144 -1.69 9.53 -21.92
CA ASP A 144 -1.80 9.58 -20.46
C ASP A 144 -2.82 8.59 -19.90
N LYS A 145 -3.59 7.93 -20.77
CA LYS A 145 -4.51 6.87 -20.36
C LYS A 145 -3.74 5.74 -19.67
N LEU A 146 -4.21 5.34 -18.49
CA LEU A 146 -3.70 4.16 -17.81
C LEU A 146 -4.25 2.89 -18.45
N ASN A 147 -3.40 1.90 -18.56
CA ASN A 147 -3.75 0.56 -19.00
C ASN A 147 -3.38 -0.45 -17.91
N ILE A 148 -4.07 -1.58 -17.90
CA ILE A 148 -3.72 -2.70 -17.03
C ILE A 148 -3.13 -3.85 -17.84
N GLU A 149 -2.03 -4.39 -17.34
CA GLU A 149 -1.42 -5.62 -17.84
C GLU A 149 -1.58 -6.71 -16.78
N ILE A 150 -2.12 -7.87 -17.13
CA ILE A 150 -2.35 -8.98 -16.20
C ILE A 150 -1.49 -10.18 -16.60
N PHE A 151 -0.85 -10.78 -15.60
CA PHE A 151 0.08 -11.90 -15.73
C PHE A 151 -0.36 -13.10 -14.88
N PRO A 152 -0.08 -14.34 -15.35
CA PRO A 152 0.37 -14.65 -16.70
C PRO A 152 -0.71 -14.25 -17.72
N GLN A 153 -0.30 -13.88 -18.94
CA GLN A 153 -1.28 -13.69 -20.02
C GLN A 153 -2.02 -15.01 -20.19
N PHE A 154 -3.36 -14.97 -20.18
CA PHE A 154 -4.20 -16.17 -20.24
C PHE A 154 -3.96 -16.91 -21.56
N LYS A 155 -2.95 -17.78 -21.57
CA LYS A 155 -2.75 -18.78 -22.61
C LYS A 155 -3.57 -19.97 -22.17
N GLN A 156 -4.51 -20.37 -23.02
CA GLN A 156 -5.32 -21.56 -22.85
C GLN A 156 -4.43 -22.71 -22.35
N LYS A 157 -4.78 -23.29 -21.19
CA LYS A 157 -4.04 -24.29 -20.41
C LYS A 157 -3.14 -25.17 -21.30
N LEU A 158 -1.82 -24.95 -21.26
CA LEU A 158 -0.86 -25.96 -21.71
C LEU A 158 -0.63 -26.87 -20.51
N ASN A 159 -1.05 -28.14 -20.63
CA ASN A 159 -0.86 -29.15 -19.61
C ASN A 159 0.63 -29.23 -19.21
N GLY A 160 0.94 -29.11 -17.90
CA GLY A 160 2.25 -29.51 -17.35
C GLY A 160 3.15 -28.42 -16.75
N LEU A 161 2.64 -27.23 -16.39
CA LEU A 161 3.43 -26.19 -15.73
C LEU A 161 3.35 -26.26 -14.19
N SER A 162 4.39 -25.78 -13.51
CA SER A 162 4.47 -25.76 -12.04
C SER A 162 3.57 -24.67 -11.44
N ASP A 163 3.16 -24.78 -10.17
CA ASP A 163 2.34 -23.76 -9.47
C ASP A 163 2.97 -22.35 -9.52
N SER A 164 4.29 -22.25 -9.70
CA SER A 164 5.02 -20.98 -9.81
C SER A 164 4.90 -20.29 -11.17
N ASP A 165 4.48 -21.00 -12.21
CA ASP A 165 4.33 -20.47 -13.57
C ASP A 165 2.95 -19.80 -13.78
N GLU A 166 2.03 -19.97 -12.82
CA GLU A 166 0.65 -19.45 -12.86
C GLU A 166 0.41 -18.26 -11.91
N PHE A 167 1.46 -17.73 -11.26
CA PHE A 167 1.37 -16.64 -10.29
C PHE A 167 0.69 -15.40 -10.88
N PHE A 168 -0.38 -14.96 -10.22
CA PHE A 168 -1.14 -13.78 -10.59
C PHE A 168 -0.42 -12.51 -10.15
N SER A 169 -0.18 -11.63 -11.10
CA SER A 169 0.15 -10.23 -10.85
C SER A 169 -0.49 -9.34 -11.90
N PHE A 170 -0.61 -8.06 -11.59
CA PHE A 170 -0.98 -7.04 -12.56
C PHE A 170 -0.11 -5.79 -12.41
N ASN A 171 0.02 -5.09 -13.52
CA ASN A 171 0.69 -3.81 -13.60
C ASN A 171 -0.29 -2.74 -14.07
N ILE A 172 -0.24 -1.57 -13.45
CA ILE A 172 -0.84 -0.36 -14.00
C ILE A 172 0.25 0.39 -14.75
N VAL A 173 0.00 0.65 -16.04
CA VAL A 173 1.01 1.14 -16.97
C VAL A 173 0.51 2.38 -17.70
N ARG A 174 1.37 3.40 -17.76
CA ARG A 174 1.24 4.53 -18.67
C ARG A 174 2.32 4.42 -19.72
N ASN A 175 1.94 4.16 -20.98
CA ASN A 175 2.86 3.87 -22.08
C ASN A 175 3.86 2.74 -21.74
N LYS A 176 5.08 3.09 -21.33
CA LYS A 176 6.14 2.15 -20.93
C LYS A 176 6.47 2.21 -19.43
N THR A 177 5.89 3.16 -18.69
CA THR A 177 6.13 3.34 -17.26
C THR A 177 5.13 2.50 -16.47
N LYS A 178 5.62 1.55 -15.67
CA LYS A 178 4.81 0.83 -14.70
C LYS A 178 4.64 1.71 -13.46
N ILE A 179 3.45 2.25 -13.24
CA ILE A 179 3.16 3.09 -12.06
C ILE A 179 2.81 2.26 -10.83
N TRP A 180 2.41 1.00 -11.05
CA TRP A 180 2.13 0.01 -10.02
C TRP A 180 2.47 -1.37 -10.58
N ASP A 181 3.35 -2.13 -9.94
CA ASP A 181 3.78 -3.46 -10.39
C ASP A 181 3.71 -4.45 -9.22
N THR A 182 2.68 -5.29 -9.22
CA THR A 182 2.44 -6.27 -8.14
C THR A 182 3.23 -7.57 -8.32
N SER A 183 4.14 -7.65 -9.29
CA SER A 183 4.99 -8.84 -9.48
C SER A 183 5.97 -9.08 -8.32
N ILE A 184 6.16 -8.09 -7.44
CA ILE A 184 6.85 -8.25 -6.16
C ILE A 184 6.22 -9.35 -5.28
N GLY A 185 4.92 -9.62 -5.43
CA GLY A 185 4.19 -10.63 -4.67
C GLY A 185 3.59 -10.11 -3.37
N GLY A 186 3.23 -11.02 -2.47
CA GLY A 186 2.71 -10.70 -1.15
C GLY A 186 1.23 -10.33 -1.10
N LEU A 187 0.44 -10.72 -2.11
CA LEU A 187 -1.02 -10.62 -2.05
C LEU A 187 -1.57 -11.67 -1.08
N LEU A 188 -2.02 -11.23 0.09
CA LEU A 188 -2.64 -12.06 1.13
C LEU A 188 -4.02 -11.51 1.44
N PHE A 189 -4.96 -12.39 1.76
CA PHE A 189 -6.36 -11.98 1.93
C PHE A 189 -7.08 -12.95 2.87
N ALA A 190 -6.91 -12.74 4.16
CA ALA A 190 -7.73 -13.32 5.21
C ALA A 190 -8.86 -12.35 5.61
N ASP A 191 -9.73 -12.78 6.52
CA ASP A 191 -10.83 -11.94 7.00
C ASP A 191 -10.35 -10.66 7.70
N GLN A 192 -9.31 -10.77 8.53
CA GLN A 192 -8.77 -9.66 9.33
C GLN A 192 -7.30 -9.35 9.02
N TYR A 193 -6.81 -9.79 7.86
CA TYR A 193 -5.49 -9.41 7.36
C TYR A 193 -5.44 -9.48 5.84
N ILE A 194 -5.38 -8.31 5.23
CA ILE A 194 -5.31 -8.14 3.78
C ILE A 194 -4.03 -7.37 3.49
N GLN A 195 -3.23 -7.87 2.55
CA GLN A 195 -1.98 -7.25 2.13
C GLN A 195 -1.87 -7.23 0.61
N ILE A 196 -1.37 -6.14 0.06
CA ILE A 196 -0.92 -6.05 -1.33
C ILE A 196 0.36 -5.22 -1.39
N ALA A 197 1.30 -5.63 -2.23
CA ALA A 197 2.55 -4.91 -2.42
C ALA A 197 2.80 -4.61 -3.89
N THR A 198 3.61 -3.58 -4.13
CA THR A 198 3.85 -3.04 -5.47
C THR A 198 5.21 -2.38 -5.57
N TYR A 199 5.91 -2.55 -6.69
CA TYR A 199 7.00 -1.65 -7.05
C TYR A 199 6.44 -0.31 -7.54
N LEU A 200 7.18 0.75 -7.23
CA LEU A 200 6.84 2.11 -7.64
C LEU A 200 7.82 2.58 -8.74
N PRO A 201 7.37 3.49 -9.64
CA PRO A 201 8.22 3.96 -10.72
C PRO A 201 9.35 4.88 -10.24
N SER A 202 9.22 5.46 -9.04
CA SER A 202 10.26 6.26 -8.39
C SER A 202 10.02 6.33 -6.87
N ASP A 203 10.97 6.95 -6.15
CA ASP A 203 10.87 7.24 -4.71
C ASP A 203 10.17 8.58 -4.39
N ARG A 204 9.62 9.26 -5.40
CA ARG A 204 9.02 10.60 -5.26
C ARG A 204 7.53 10.47 -4.97
N ILE A 205 7.21 10.03 -3.76
CA ILE A 205 5.85 9.80 -3.27
C ILE A 205 5.47 10.85 -2.22
N TYR A 206 4.23 11.34 -2.29
CA TYR A 206 3.67 12.41 -1.47
C TYR A 206 2.24 12.06 -1.05
N GLY A 207 1.85 12.33 0.19
CA GLY A 207 0.52 12.01 0.71
C GLY A 207 0.56 10.98 1.82
N PHE A 208 -0.48 10.16 1.92
CA PHE A 208 -0.86 9.41 3.12
C PHE A 208 -1.13 10.31 4.34
N GLY A 209 -1.85 9.79 5.33
CA GLY A 209 -2.06 10.52 6.57
C GLY A 209 -3.25 10.02 7.38
N GLU A 210 -3.51 10.60 8.54
CA GLU A 210 -2.77 11.71 9.12
C GLU A 210 -1.62 11.22 10.01
N ASN A 211 -0.40 11.67 9.70
CA ASN A 211 0.83 11.32 10.41
C ASN A 211 1.76 12.55 10.45
N PRO A 212 2.65 12.69 11.44
CA PRO A 212 3.60 13.80 11.54
C PRO A 212 4.80 13.61 10.60
N HIS A 213 4.58 13.59 9.28
CA HIS A 213 5.65 13.50 8.29
C HIS A 213 6.62 14.69 8.43
N GLN A 214 7.91 14.43 8.63
CA GLN A 214 8.92 15.49 8.75
C GLN A 214 9.25 16.18 7.43
N SER A 215 9.03 15.48 6.32
CA SER A 215 9.22 15.97 4.95
C SER A 215 7.99 15.66 4.12
N LEU A 216 7.72 16.49 3.12
CA LEU A 216 6.61 16.26 2.20
C LEU A 216 6.81 15.00 1.35
N LYS A 217 8.05 14.78 0.86
CA LYS A 217 8.46 13.54 0.17
C LYS A 217 8.70 12.46 1.22
N HIS A 218 8.15 11.27 0.98
CA HIS A 218 8.44 10.08 1.79
C HIS A 218 9.91 9.64 1.66
N ASP A 219 10.48 9.16 2.77
CA ASP A 219 11.81 8.57 2.82
C ASP A 219 11.74 7.08 2.44
N PHE A 220 12.48 6.70 1.40
CA PHE A 220 12.62 5.32 0.92
C PHE A 220 13.99 4.72 1.26
N SER A 221 14.87 5.42 1.98
CA SER A 221 16.20 4.91 2.33
C SER A 221 16.16 3.74 3.33
N LYS A 222 15.04 3.58 4.03
CA LYS A 222 14.78 2.56 5.04
C LYS A 222 13.33 2.10 4.97
N TYR A 223 13.04 0.96 5.60
CA TYR A 223 11.66 0.53 5.77
C TYR A 223 10.96 1.42 6.80
N THR A 224 9.84 2.02 6.43
CA THR A 224 9.04 2.86 7.34
C THR A 224 7.57 2.51 7.22
N THR A 225 6.94 2.21 8.35
CA THR A 225 5.51 1.86 8.42
C THR A 225 4.72 3.02 9.01
N TRP A 226 3.68 3.47 8.32
CA TRP A 226 2.78 4.53 8.74
C TRP A 226 1.38 3.96 9.00
N GLY A 227 0.98 3.95 10.27
CA GLY A 227 -0.35 3.50 10.67
C GLY A 227 -1.41 4.57 10.39
N MET A 228 -2.62 4.15 10.06
CA MET A 228 -3.78 5.00 9.79
C MET A 228 -5.02 4.42 10.47
N LEU A 229 -5.45 5.11 11.52
CA LEU A 229 -6.70 4.91 12.25
C LEU A 229 -6.97 6.19 13.01
N GLY A 230 -8.17 6.77 12.89
CA GLY A 230 -8.48 8.02 13.58
C GLY A 230 -8.28 7.89 15.09
N ARG A 231 -7.39 8.70 15.65
CA ARG A 231 -6.97 8.66 17.05
C ARG A 231 -6.69 10.06 17.56
N ASP A 232 -7.26 10.38 18.71
CA ASP A 232 -6.89 11.58 19.45
C ASP A 232 -5.49 11.40 20.04
N GLN A 233 -4.51 12.02 19.38
CA GLN A 233 -3.11 12.01 19.75
C GLN A 233 -2.49 13.33 19.30
N PRO A 234 -1.81 14.07 20.19
CA PRO A 234 -1.10 15.27 19.77
C PRO A 234 0.03 14.91 18.79
N PRO A 235 0.21 15.67 17.70
CA PRO A 235 1.35 15.51 16.81
C PRO A 235 2.64 15.82 17.58
N ASP A 236 3.64 14.93 17.48
CA ASP A 236 4.96 15.16 18.05
C ASP A 236 5.96 15.50 16.93
N TYR A 237 6.26 16.79 16.81
CA TYR A 237 7.25 17.29 15.86
C TYR A 237 8.69 17.01 16.31
N TYR A 238 8.94 16.98 17.62
CA TYR A 238 10.29 16.90 18.18
C TYR A 238 10.80 15.46 18.23
N ASN A 239 9.91 14.48 18.40
CA ASN A 239 10.23 13.06 18.35
C ASN A 239 9.47 12.40 17.18
N PRO A 240 10.07 12.43 15.98
CA PRO A 240 9.46 11.92 14.77
C PRO A 240 9.07 10.47 14.95
N ASN A 241 7.80 10.19 14.76
CA ASN A 241 7.25 8.84 14.82
C ASN A 241 6.27 8.66 13.66
N SER A 242 5.83 7.42 13.48
CA SER A 242 4.86 7.06 12.46
C SER A 242 3.47 6.79 13.03
N ALA A 243 3.16 7.38 14.19
CA ALA A 243 1.88 7.23 14.83
C ALA A 243 0.75 7.81 13.96
N ASN A 244 -0.38 7.12 13.97
CA ASN A 244 -1.65 7.62 13.45
C ASN A 244 -2.17 8.78 14.31
N LEU A 245 -2.76 9.78 13.64
CA LEU A 245 -3.39 10.95 14.25
C LEU A 245 -4.91 10.96 13.94
N TYR A 246 -5.50 12.13 13.76
CA TYR A 246 -6.95 12.33 13.76
C TYR A 246 -7.62 11.80 12.48
N GLY A 247 -7.03 12.07 11.32
CA GLY A 247 -7.54 11.70 10.01
C GLY A 247 -7.02 10.37 9.45
N VAL A 248 -7.74 9.86 8.43
CA VAL A 248 -7.34 8.69 7.63
C VAL A 248 -7.44 9.06 6.15
N HIS A 249 -6.28 9.14 5.49
CA HIS A 249 -6.11 9.61 4.12
C HIS A 249 -5.27 8.61 3.31
N PRO A 250 -5.86 7.49 2.85
CA PRO A 250 -5.17 6.45 2.08
C PRO A 250 -5.00 6.86 0.59
N PHE A 251 -4.48 8.06 0.36
CA PHE A 251 -4.24 8.64 -0.97
C PHE A 251 -2.82 9.17 -1.09
N TYR A 252 -2.17 8.91 -2.22
CA TYR A 252 -0.86 9.48 -2.54
C TYR A 252 -0.75 9.93 -3.99
N ILE A 253 0.22 10.82 -4.24
CA ILE A 253 0.71 11.24 -5.55
C ILE A 253 2.13 10.71 -5.73
N GLY A 254 2.40 10.10 -6.88
CA GLY A 254 3.74 9.69 -7.28
C GLY A 254 4.21 10.45 -8.51
N LEU A 255 5.44 10.98 -8.47
CA LEU A 255 6.11 11.50 -9.67
C LEU A 255 6.84 10.38 -10.41
N GLU A 256 6.52 10.19 -11.67
CA GLU A 256 7.17 9.25 -12.58
C GLU A 256 8.56 9.77 -13.00
N PRO A 257 9.49 8.89 -13.42
CA PRO A 257 10.82 9.30 -13.91
C PRO A 257 10.80 10.28 -15.08
N ASN A 258 9.74 10.26 -15.90
CA ASN A 258 9.54 11.14 -17.05
C ASN A 258 8.94 12.51 -16.66
N GLY A 259 8.73 12.80 -15.38
CA GLY A 259 8.14 14.04 -14.88
C GLY A 259 6.62 14.08 -14.85
N LYS A 260 5.93 13.03 -15.34
CA LYS A 260 4.48 12.88 -15.18
C LYS A 260 4.13 12.49 -13.73
N ALA A 261 2.87 12.61 -13.36
CA ALA A 261 2.35 12.26 -12.05
C ALA A 261 1.16 11.32 -12.16
N HIS A 262 1.00 10.47 -11.15
CA HIS A 262 -0.19 9.65 -10.96
C HIS A 262 -0.69 9.78 -9.53
N GLY A 263 -1.97 9.50 -9.31
CA GLY A 263 -2.56 9.40 -7.98
C GLY A 263 -3.08 8.00 -7.72
N VAL A 264 -3.05 7.56 -6.46
CA VAL A 264 -3.67 6.30 -6.05
C VAL A 264 -4.46 6.53 -4.77
N LEU A 265 -5.74 6.17 -4.79
CA LEU A 265 -6.61 6.12 -3.63
C LEU A 265 -6.91 4.64 -3.31
N ILE A 266 -6.67 4.21 -2.08
CA ILE A 266 -7.10 2.90 -1.58
C ILE A 266 -8.32 3.13 -0.67
N LEU A 267 -9.52 2.88 -1.18
CA LEU A 267 -10.76 3.08 -0.46
C LEU A 267 -10.99 1.97 0.58
N ASN A 268 -10.53 2.23 1.80
CA ASN A 268 -10.77 1.37 2.96
C ASN A 268 -10.78 2.22 4.25
N SER A 269 -11.61 1.86 5.22
CA SER A 269 -11.73 2.59 6.49
C SER A 269 -11.48 1.73 7.73
N ASN A 270 -11.02 0.49 7.56
CA ASN A 270 -10.51 -0.31 8.68
C ASN A 270 -9.15 0.26 9.12
N ALA A 271 -8.66 -0.17 10.28
CA ALA A 271 -7.28 0.13 10.66
C ALA A 271 -6.33 -0.43 9.59
N GLN A 272 -5.45 0.43 9.10
CA GLN A 272 -4.63 0.15 7.94
C GLN A 272 -3.25 0.78 8.12
N GLU A 273 -2.29 0.30 7.35
CA GLU A 273 -0.95 0.85 7.34
C GLU A 273 -0.35 0.76 5.93
N ILE A 274 0.63 1.62 5.69
CA ILE A 274 1.50 1.52 4.54
C ILE A 274 2.95 1.40 5.00
N THR A 275 3.69 0.49 4.38
CA THR A 275 5.15 0.39 4.54
C THR A 275 5.82 0.81 3.24
N THR A 276 6.73 1.77 3.30
CA THR A 276 7.65 2.09 2.20
C THR A 276 8.95 1.34 2.42
N GLY A 277 9.63 0.90 1.35
CA GLY A 277 10.94 0.29 1.45
C GLY A 277 11.83 0.58 0.24
N PRO A 278 13.15 0.31 0.27
CA PRO A 278 14.13 0.90 -0.66
C PRO A 278 14.09 0.45 -2.11
N GLY A 279 13.20 -0.50 -2.44
CA GLY A 279 13.04 -1.11 -3.75
C GLY A 279 12.78 -0.17 -4.94
N PRO A 280 12.41 1.10 -4.77
CA PRO A 280 11.28 1.60 -3.98
C PRO A 280 10.02 0.76 -4.15
N HIS A 281 9.37 0.41 -3.04
CA HIS A 281 8.10 -0.33 -3.07
C HIS A 281 7.18 0.12 -1.94
N LEU A 282 5.90 -0.19 -2.10
CA LEU A 282 4.84 0.06 -1.13
C LEU A 282 4.19 -1.26 -0.76
N ILE A 283 3.99 -1.49 0.53
CA ILE A 283 3.19 -2.59 1.07
C ILE A 283 2.01 -1.96 1.79
N TYR A 284 0.80 -2.24 1.32
CA TYR A 284 -0.43 -1.82 1.99
C TYR A 284 -0.99 -3.00 2.78
N ARG A 285 -1.36 -2.75 4.04
CA ARG A 285 -2.03 -3.73 4.90
C ARG A 285 -3.26 -3.13 5.55
N THR A 286 -4.29 -3.93 5.73
CA THR A 286 -5.51 -3.55 6.44
C THR A 286 -6.13 -4.74 7.14
N ILE A 287 -6.84 -4.49 8.24
CA ILE A 287 -7.46 -5.52 9.07
C ILE A 287 -8.90 -5.87 8.65
N GLY A 288 -9.33 -5.46 7.44
CA GLY A 288 -10.66 -5.80 6.96
C GLY A 288 -11.07 -5.09 5.67
N GLY A 289 -12.33 -5.32 5.28
CA GLY A 289 -12.92 -4.72 4.08
C GLY A 289 -12.43 -5.35 2.77
N ARG A 290 -12.35 -4.54 1.72
CA ARG A 290 -11.92 -4.93 0.36
C ARG A 290 -10.70 -4.11 -0.06
N LEU A 291 -9.92 -4.60 -1.04
CA LEU A 291 -9.01 -3.75 -1.79
C LEU A 291 -9.79 -3.08 -2.91
N ASP A 292 -10.03 -1.79 -2.76
CA ASP A 292 -10.81 -0.97 -3.68
C ASP A 292 -9.95 0.23 -4.07
N ILE A 293 -9.28 0.14 -5.23
CA ILE A 293 -8.12 0.98 -5.56
C ILE A 293 -8.38 1.78 -6.84
N LEU A 294 -8.36 3.10 -6.74
CA LEU A 294 -8.48 4.01 -7.87
C LEU A 294 -7.11 4.53 -8.29
N PHE A 295 -6.81 4.46 -9.58
CA PHE A 295 -5.59 4.96 -10.19
C PHE A 295 -5.91 6.14 -11.10
N LEU A 296 -5.30 7.29 -10.80
CA LEU A 296 -5.56 8.57 -11.46
C LEU A 296 -4.37 8.96 -12.34
N PRO A 297 -4.58 9.26 -13.64
CA PRO A 297 -3.52 9.51 -14.60
C PRO A 297 -2.81 10.87 -14.49
N GLY A 298 -3.27 11.91 -13.79
CA GLY A 298 -2.62 13.23 -13.95
C GLY A 298 -2.73 13.75 -15.38
N PRO A 299 -1.67 14.24 -16.07
CA PRO A 299 -0.25 13.95 -15.87
C PRO A 299 0.55 14.93 -14.98
N THR A 300 0.00 16.05 -14.54
CA THR A 300 0.69 16.91 -13.56
C THR A 300 0.18 16.64 -12.14
N PRO A 301 0.96 16.93 -11.08
CA PRO A 301 0.47 16.78 -9.69
C PRO A 301 -0.84 17.53 -9.44
N GLU A 302 -1.00 18.72 -10.02
CA GLU A 302 -2.22 19.52 -9.93
C GLU A 302 -3.41 18.79 -10.57
N GLN A 303 -3.23 18.22 -11.76
CA GLN A 303 -4.28 17.44 -12.43
C GLN A 303 -4.65 16.18 -11.65
N VAL A 304 -3.69 15.53 -10.98
CA VAL A 304 -3.99 14.41 -10.08
C VAL A 304 -4.92 14.85 -8.95
N ILE A 305 -4.65 15.99 -8.30
CA ILE A 305 -5.53 16.54 -7.26
C ILE A 305 -6.90 16.92 -7.81
N GLN A 306 -6.97 17.54 -8.98
CA GLN A 306 -8.24 17.89 -9.63
C GLN A 306 -9.09 16.64 -9.91
N GLN A 307 -8.48 15.57 -10.40
CA GLN A 307 -9.13 14.28 -10.64
C GLN A 307 -9.58 13.62 -9.33
N PHE A 308 -8.76 13.65 -8.30
CA PHE A 308 -9.09 13.14 -6.98
C PHE A 308 -10.32 13.85 -6.39
N GLN A 309 -10.31 15.19 -6.37
CA GLN A 309 -11.43 16.00 -5.90
C GLN A 309 -12.69 15.86 -6.76
N GLN A 310 -12.55 15.56 -8.05
CA GLN A 310 -13.69 15.26 -8.92
C GLN A 310 -14.41 13.97 -8.49
N ILE A 311 -13.67 13.00 -7.94
CA ILE A 311 -14.19 11.70 -7.50
C ILE A 311 -14.72 11.76 -6.08
N ILE A 312 -13.96 12.33 -5.14
CA ILE A 312 -14.32 12.33 -3.70
C ILE A 312 -15.18 13.52 -3.27
N GLY A 313 -15.37 14.50 -4.16
CA GLY A 313 -16.04 15.76 -3.86
C GLY A 313 -15.05 16.91 -3.75
N ARG A 314 -15.41 18.05 -4.37
CA ARG A 314 -14.60 19.27 -4.31
C ARG A 314 -14.74 19.91 -2.93
N PRO A 315 -13.69 20.58 -2.42
CA PRO A 315 -13.78 21.35 -1.19
C PRO A 315 -14.89 22.41 -1.32
N CYS A 316 -15.62 22.65 -0.23
CA CYS A 316 -16.62 23.72 -0.20
C CYS A 316 -15.94 25.09 -0.36
N MET A 317 -16.60 26.03 -1.03
CA MET A 317 -16.13 27.42 -1.07
C MET A 317 -16.24 28.02 0.33
N PRO A 318 -15.13 28.41 0.98
CA PRO A 318 -15.20 29.00 2.30
C PRO A 318 -15.89 30.37 2.23
N ALA A 319 -16.61 30.74 3.29
CA ALA A 319 -17.07 32.12 3.45
C ALA A 319 -15.85 33.06 3.52
N TYR A 320 -15.92 34.23 2.90
CA TYR A 320 -14.76 35.12 2.75
C TYR A 320 -14.08 35.46 4.09
N TRP A 321 -14.88 35.65 5.16
CA TRP A 321 -14.36 35.94 6.50
C TRP A 321 -13.53 34.80 7.11
N ALA A 322 -13.71 33.55 6.67
CA ALA A 322 -12.94 32.41 7.20
C ALA A 322 -11.46 32.43 6.77
N LEU A 323 -11.14 33.18 5.71
CA LEU A 323 -9.76 33.43 5.26
C LEU A 323 -9.01 34.46 6.12
N GLY A 324 -9.73 35.14 7.03
CA GLY A 324 -9.14 36.08 7.96
C GLY A 324 -8.40 35.43 9.11
N TYR A 325 -7.59 36.22 9.81
CA TYR A 325 -6.94 35.76 11.03
C TYR A 325 -7.97 35.42 12.11
N GLN A 326 -7.84 34.21 12.66
CA GLN A 326 -8.69 33.69 13.73
C GLN A 326 -7.86 33.58 15.00
N PHE A 327 -8.43 34.01 16.13
CA PHE A 327 -7.78 33.87 17.44
C PHE A 327 -8.59 32.94 18.33
N SER A 328 -7.90 32.03 19.00
CA SER A 328 -8.51 31.08 19.92
C SER A 328 -7.55 30.65 21.01
N ARG A 329 -8.11 30.17 22.11
CA ARG A 329 -7.43 29.48 23.19
C ARG A 329 -8.44 28.65 23.95
N PHE A 330 -8.08 27.41 24.26
CA PHE A 330 -8.78 26.61 25.25
C PHE A 330 -8.49 27.13 26.67
N GLY A 331 -9.52 27.30 27.49
CA GLY A 331 -9.37 27.64 28.92
C GLY A 331 -9.40 29.14 29.28
N TYR A 332 -10.17 29.96 28.54
CA TYR A 332 -10.54 31.29 29.05
C TYR A 332 -11.29 31.17 30.38
N LYS A 333 -10.90 31.97 31.38
CA LYS A 333 -11.42 31.81 32.75
C LYS A 333 -12.82 32.39 32.93
N SER A 334 -13.18 33.37 32.10
CA SER A 334 -14.48 34.04 32.13
C SER A 334 -14.74 34.82 30.84
N LEU A 335 -15.99 35.27 30.66
CA LEU A 335 -16.34 36.22 29.60
C LEU A 335 -15.56 37.54 29.69
N ASN A 336 -15.18 37.97 30.90
CA ASN A 336 -14.41 39.21 31.07
C ASN A 336 -12.97 39.03 30.57
N ASP A 337 -12.32 37.91 30.87
CA ASP A 337 -10.98 37.54 30.37
C ASP A 337 -10.96 37.48 28.82
N LEU A 338 -12.01 36.89 28.24
CA LEU A 338 -12.24 36.89 26.80
C LEU A 338 -12.31 38.32 26.22
N LYS A 339 -13.22 39.15 26.76
CA LYS A 339 -13.43 40.54 26.30
C LYS A 339 -12.16 41.37 26.42
N GLN A 340 -11.42 41.24 27.52
CA GLN A 340 -10.14 41.92 27.71
C GLN A 340 -9.11 41.47 26.68
N THR A 341 -9.05 40.18 26.37
CA THR A 341 -8.15 39.65 25.33
C THR A 341 -8.51 40.19 23.95
N ILE A 342 -9.80 40.23 23.58
CA ILE A 342 -10.27 40.84 22.34
C ILE A 342 -9.87 42.33 22.28
N ASN A 343 -10.14 43.09 23.34
CA ASN A 343 -9.82 44.52 23.39
C ASN A 343 -8.32 44.78 23.24
N ARG A 344 -7.46 43.95 23.84
CA ARG A 344 -6.00 44.05 23.64
C ARG A 344 -5.60 43.83 22.19
N MET A 345 -6.18 42.82 21.51
CA MET A 345 -5.91 42.54 20.10
C MET A 345 -6.34 43.69 19.19
N ILE A 346 -7.54 44.25 19.44
CA ILE A 346 -8.07 45.41 18.71
C ILE A 346 -7.19 46.65 18.93
N ASN A 347 -6.82 46.95 20.17
CA ASN A 347 -5.96 48.09 20.50
C ASN A 347 -4.56 47.96 19.88
N ALA A 348 -4.04 46.74 19.77
CA ALA A 348 -2.80 46.44 19.06
C ALA A 348 -2.94 46.45 17.52
N LYS A 349 -4.13 46.73 16.99
CA LYS A 349 -4.46 46.81 15.56
C LYS A 349 -4.21 45.50 14.80
N TYR A 350 -4.38 44.34 15.45
CA TYR A 350 -4.45 43.07 14.74
C TYR A 350 -5.74 43.01 13.91
N LEU A 351 -5.64 42.61 12.63
CA LEU A 351 -6.78 42.43 11.75
C LEU A 351 -7.51 41.12 12.08
N LEU A 352 -8.23 41.12 13.20
CA LEU A 352 -8.98 39.99 13.71
C LEU A 352 -10.32 39.87 12.99
N MET A 353 -10.59 38.72 12.37
CA MET A 353 -11.85 38.48 11.65
C MET A 353 -12.79 37.54 12.42
N LEU A 354 -12.24 36.64 13.25
CA LEU A 354 -13.03 35.72 14.07
C LEU A 354 -12.35 35.47 15.42
N PHE A 355 -13.15 35.36 16.47
CA PHE A 355 -12.72 34.87 17.77
C PHE A 355 -13.48 33.58 18.11
N LEU A 356 -12.77 32.50 18.40
CA LEU A 356 -13.35 31.20 18.69
C LEU A 356 -13.28 30.90 20.20
N LEU A 357 -14.42 30.51 20.77
CA LEU A 357 -14.50 29.85 22.06
C LEU A 357 -14.38 28.34 21.82
N ILE A 358 -13.38 27.70 22.43
CA ILE A 358 -13.21 26.24 22.44
C ILE A 358 -13.26 25.78 23.89
#